data_AF-Q6LC93-F1
#
_entry.id   AF-Q6LC93-F1
#
_cell.length_a   1.000
_cell.length_b   1.000
_cell.length_c   1.000
_cell.angle_alpha   90.00
_cell.angle_beta   90.00
_cell.angle_gamma   90.00
#
_symmetry.space_group_name_H-M   'P 1'
#
loop_
_entity.id
_entity.type
_entity.pdbx_description
1 polymer ?
#
loop_
_entity_poly.entity_id
_entity_poly.type
_entity_poly.pdbx_seq_one_letter_code
_entity_poly.pdbx_strand_id
1 'polypeptide(L)' 'GLLLWLLLSVAGVWASRGPLRPLCRPINATLAAENEACPVCITFTTSICAGYCPSM' A
#
# COMPACT_ATOMS: atom_id res chain seq x y z
N GLY A 1 1.97 -31.72 -14.49
CA GLY A 1 3.28 -31.74 -13.82
C GLY A 1 3.16 -31.14 -12.44
N LEU A 2 3.30 -31.95 -11.40
CA LEU A 2 3.23 -31.54 -9.98
C LEU A 2 4.22 -30.39 -9.66
N LEU A 3 5.39 -30.43 -10.31
CA LEU A 3 6.41 -29.40 -10.20
C LEU A 3 5.94 -28.03 -10.71
N LEU A 4 5.19 -28.00 -11.81
CA LEU A 4 4.65 -26.75 -12.37
C LEU A 4 3.60 -26.13 -11.43
N TRP A 5 2.78 -26.97 -10.80
CA TRP A 5 1.82 -26.54 -9.78
C TRP A 5 2.50 -25.97 -8.54
N LEU A 6 3.54 -26.63 -8.04
CA LEU A 6 4.34 -26.15 -6.89
C LEU A 6 5.00 -24.78 -7.19
N LEU A 7 5.55 -24.60 -8.39
CA LEU A 7 6.16 -23.34 -8.82
C LEU A 7 5.13 -22.19 -8.88
N LEU A 8 3.91 -22.47 -9.37
CA LEU A 8 2.82 -21.48 -9.42
C LEU A 8 2.34 -21.08 -8.01
N SER A 9 2.28 -22.02 -7.06
CA SER A 9 1.90 -21.72 -5.67
C SER A 9 2.91 -20.81 -4.97
N VAL A 10 4.21 -21.05 -5.16
CA VAL A 10 5.26 -20.21 -4.56
C VAL A 10 5.27 -18.80 -5.18
N ALA A 11 5.03 -18.68 -6.49
CA ALA A 11 4.90 -17.38 -7.16
C ALA A 11 3.68 -16.57 -6.66
N GLY A 12 2.55 -17.23 -6.37
CA GLY A 12 1.36 -16.59 -5.81
C GLY A 12 1.55 -16.02 -4.40
N VAL A 13 2.38 -16.68 -3.57
CA VAL A 13 2.70 -16.24 -2.20
C VAL A 13 3.64 -15.03 -2.19
N TRP A 14 4.50 -14.89 -3.19
CA TRP A 14 5.41 -13.74 -3.28
C TRP A 14 4.74 -12.48 -3.84
N ALA A 15 3.57 -12.62 -4.48
CA ALA A 15 2.78 -11.50 -4.99
C ALA A 15 2.03 -10.72 -3.90
N SER A 16 1.89 -11.27 -2.67
CA SER A 16 1.37 -10.54 -1.52
C SER A 16 2.42 -9.58 -0.95
N ARG A 17 2.51 -8.42 -1.60
CA ARG A 17 3.31 -7.25 -1.26
C ARG A 17 3.14 -6.84 0.22
N GLY A 18 4.22 -6.93 1.00
CA GLY A 18 4.35 -6.37 2.35
C GLY A 18 3.84 -7.26 3.49
N PRO A 19 4.17 -6.95 4.76
CA PRO A 19 3.55 -7.60 5.91
C PRO A 19 2.02 -7.47 5.77
N LEU A 20 1.28 -8.56 5.95
CA LEU A 20 -0.19 -8.57 5.82
C LEU A 20 -0.87 -7.49 6.69
N ARG A 21 -0.22 -7.08 7.79
CA ARG A 21 -0.63 -6.00 8.69
C ARG A 21 0.60 -5.26 9.25
N PRO A 22 1.13 -4.24 8.56
CA PRO A 22 2.25 -3.48 9.11
C PRO A 22 1.79 -2.68 10.33
N LEU A 23 2.63 -2.57 11.37
CA LEU A 23 2.39 -1.61 12.45
C LEU A 23 2.31 -0.19 11.89
N CYS A 24 1.55 0.67 12.55
CA CYS A 24 1.45 2.09 12.20
C CYS A 24 2.84 2.74 12.11
N ARG A 25 3.16 3.30 10.94
CA ARG A 25 4.43 4.00 10.67
C ARG A 25 4.24 5.07 9.59
N PRO A 26 5.18 6.02 9.46
CA PRO A 26 5.21 6.93 8.32
C PRO A 26 5.44 6.17 7.01
N ILE A 27 4.65 6.50 5.98
CA ILE A 27 4.78 6.00 4.62
C ILE A 27 4.68 7.17 3.63
N ASN A 28 5.39 7.09 2.51
CA ASN A 28 5.19 8.04 1.42
C ASN A 28 3.88 7.71 0.69
N ALA A 29 3.00 8.69 0.56
CA ALA A 29 1.74 8.59 -0.17
C ALA A 29 1.53 9.80 -1.07
N THR A 30 0.88 9.58 -2.21
CA THR A 30 0.47 10.65 -3.12
C THR A 30 -0.90 11.16 -2.71
N LEU A 31 -0.97 12.44 -2.38
CA LEU A 31 -2.19 13.12 -2.00
C LEU A 31 -2.65 14.04 -3.12
N ALA A 32 -3.96 14.07 -3.35
CA ALA A 32 -4.63 15.05 -4.19
C ALA A 32 -4.96 16.28 -3.34
N ALA A 33 -4.48 17.45 -3.74
CA ALA A 33 -4.90 18.74 -3.19
C ALA A 33 -5.86 19.42 -4.15
N GLU A 34 -7.03 19.75 -3.61
CA GLU A 34 -8.14 20.35 -4.31
C GLU A 34 -8.60 21.59 -3.54
N ASN A 35 -9.07 22.59 -4.27
CA ASN A 35 -9.69 23.78 -3.70
C ASN A 35 -10.76 24.27 -4.68
N GLU A 36 -11.95 24.59 -4.16
CA GLU A 36 -13.10 25.00 -4.97
C GLU A 36 -12.84 26.24 -5.84
N ALA A 37 -11.90 27.12 -5.44
CA ALA A 37 -11.51 28.29 -6.22
C ALA A 37 -10.44 27.98 -7.29
N CYS A 38 -9.90 26.76 -7.32
CA CYS A 38 -8.88 26.33 -8.25
C CYS A 38 -9.48 25.35 -9.28
N PRO A 39 -9.27 25.58 -10.59
CA PRO A 39 -9.86 24.74 -11.64
C PRO A 39 -9.11 23.40 -11.85
N VAL A 40 -8.05 23.14 -11.08
CA VAL A 40 -7.15 21.99 -11.28
C VAL A 40 -6.80 21.37 -9.94
N CYS A 41 -6.82 20.05 -9.88
CA CYS A 41 -6.29 19.25 -8.78
C CYS A 41 -4.78 19.05 -8.94
N ILE A 42 -4.03 19.21 -7.85
CA ILE A 42 -2.57 18.99 -7.84
C ILE A 42 -2.26 17.78 -6.97
N THR A 43 -1.49 16.83 -7.51
CA THR A 43 -1.00 15.69 -6.74
C THR A 43 0.42 15.91 -6.27
N PHE A 44 0.70 15.61 -5.00
CA PHE A 44 2.06 15.63 -4.47
C PHE A 44 2.30 14.42 -3.56
N THR A 45 3.56 13.99 -3.48
CA THR A 45 3.95 12.90 -2.60
C THR A 45 4.46 13.47 -1.28
N THR A 46 3.91 13.00 -0.17
CA THR A 46 4.33 13.38 1.18
C THR A 46 4.30 12.17 2.12
N SER A 47 4.83 12.32 3.32
CA SER A 47 4.80 11.29 4.35
C SER A 47 3.51 11.39 5.17
N ILE A 48 2.79 10.27 5.31
CA ILE A 48 1.58 10.13 6.14
C ILE A 48 1.70 8.91 7.05
N CYS A 49 0.91 8.84 8.12
CA CYS A 49 0.86 7.64 8.98
C CYS A 49 -0.14 6.62 8.46
N ALA A 50 0.28 5.37 8.30
CA ALA A 50 -0.60 4.26 7.94
C ALA A 50 -0.15 2.94 8.57
N GLY A 51 -1.10 2.06 8.86
CA GLY A 51 -0.88 0.73 9.43
C GLY A 51 -1.87 0.41 10.54
N TYR A 52 -1.54 -0.59 11.35
CA TYR A 52 -2.39 -1.07 12.43
C TYR A 52 -1.83 -0.66 13.80
N CYS A 53 -2.73 -0.25 14.70
CA CYS A 53 -2.44 -0.04 16.12
C CYS A 53 -3.12 -1.15 16.94
N PRO A 54 -2.55 -1.55 18.08
CA PRO A 54 -3.26 -2.41 19.03
C PRO A 54 -4.47 -1.66 19.61
N SER A 55 -5.65 -2.24 19.53
CA SER A 55 -6.86 -1.77 20.22
C SER A 55 -7.09 -2.60 21.49
N MET A 56 -7.49 -1.94 22.59
CA MET A 56 -7.95 -2.57 23.83
C MET A 56 -9.46 -2.79 23.79
#